data_AF-S3DYY6-F1
#
_entry.id   AF-S3DYY6-F1
#
_cell.length_a   1.000
_cell.length_b   1.000
_cell.length_c   1.000
_cell.angle_alpha   90.00
_cell.angle_beta   90.00
_cell.angle_gamma   90.00
#
_symmetry.space_group_name_H-M   'P 1'
#
loop_
_entity.id
_entity.type
_entity.pdbx_description
1 polymer ?
#
loop_
_entity_poly.entity_id
_entity_poly.type
_entity_poly.pdbx_seq_one_letter_code
_entity_poly.pdbx_strand_id
1 'polypeptide(L)'
;MSSSSDKKPKMRQIDLKAAEQRIIIHPAGDLILRPYKKNNEFSFEGAGVGKNIIQGKIFAELKVKKSVLIEHSTTFKMMLTGGFKEANQSVVDLESEYLVGLEIWLRFLHGTMNEGRGKIRTADLFDVIEASHFYFFKLELLNDWFKSCFTYFMKNTKPEDIYELGMLVYPCRQFDYAEGFMAVTKKLVFETAGHISIWNPHPHIRHLQIAPRIVGGVNGARVNLTHKLHDGLYIHLRFLVAGCKCRKEGLFAYEQALHATKAWPLMTKTYGKGQLSVQSAIDLLEDFKYHPPVENCKLCSSNFKDVVHLATETVLKDFQGLCLDCIKKPERKDVTQIHWDLGCRTRHKRSTWWYSWLSSDQPVDTHEQARDERRVNSRYVTPKAALVKVDTEKQS
;
A
#
# COMPACT_ATOMS: atom_id res chain seq x y z
N MET A 1 -15.78 -15.03 32.87
CA MET A 1 -16.73 -14.17 32.14
C MET A 1 -16.08 -13.71 30.84
N SER A 2 -16.73 -14.07 29.73
CA SER A 2 -16.45 -13.85 28.29
C SER A 2 -15.03 -13.57 27.80
N SER A 3 -14.44 -14.55 27.11
CA SER A 3 -13.30 -14.39 26.22
C SER A 3 -13.71 -13.64 24.94
N SER A 4 -13.01 -12.53 24.65
CA SER A 4 -13.16 -11.74 23.44
C SER A 4 -12.40 -12.42 22.30
N SER A 5 -13.12 -13.09 21.41
CA SER A 5 -12.59 -13.69 20.19
C SER A 5 -12.19 -12.62 19.17
N ASP A 6 -10.98 -12.77 18.62
CA ASP A 6 -10.48 -12.06 17.44
C ASP A 6 -11.44 -12.26 16.27
N LYS A 7 -12.28 -11.25 16.02
CA LYS A 7 -13.10 -11.18 14.81
C LYS A 7 -12.19 -10.74 13.66
N LYS A 8 -11.63 -11.72 12.95
CA LYS A 8 -11.18 -11.50 11.56
C LYS A 8 -12.35 -10.88 10.78
N PRO A 9 -12.12 -9.84 9.95
CA PRO A 9 -13.17 -9.26 9.15
C PRO A 9 -13.71 -10.33 8.20
N LYS A 10 -15.01 -10.63 8.33
CA LYS A 10 -15.72 -11.48 7.37
C LYS A 10 -15.74 -10.73 6.04
N MET A 11 -14.89 -11.14 5.11
CA MET A 11 -15.06 -10.82 3.69
C MET A 11 -16.48 -11.24 3.30
N ARG A 12 -17.33 -10.27 2.94
CA ARG A 12 -18.61 -10.55 2.31
C ARG A 12 -18.34 -11.37 1.06
N GLN A 13 -18.80 -12.61 1.05
CA GLN A 13 -18.94 -13.39 -0.18
C GLN A 13 -19.83 -12.58 -1.12
N ILE A 14 -19.27 -12.21 -2.27
CA ILE A 14 -20.03 -11.65 -3.37
C ILE A 14 -20.86 -12.80 -3.93
N ASP A 15 -22.18 -12.65 -3.87
CA ASP A 15 -23.15 -13.58 -4.40
C ASP A 15 -23.10 -13.53 -5.95
N LEU A 16 -22.21 -14.32 -6.55
CA LEU A 16 -21.91 -14.33 -7.99
C LEU A 16 -22.91 -15.19 -8.78
N LYS A 17 -24.20 -14.86 -8.70
CA LYS A 17 -25.16 -15.17 -9.78
C LYS A 17 -25.04 -14.10 -10.88
N ALA A 18 -23.85 -13.93 -11.45
CA ALA A 18 -23.65 -13.05 -12.58
C ALA A 18 -23.94 -13.81 -13.88
N ALA A 19 -24.96 -13.39 -14.61
CA ALA A 19 -25.06 -13.63 -16.04
C ALA A 19 -23.78 -13.08 -16.72
N GLU A 20 -23.32 -13.72 -17.79
CA GLU A 20 -22.18 -13.24 -18.58
C GLU A 20 -22.38 -11.77 -18.95
N GLN A 21 -21.54 -10.89 -18.41
CA GLN A 21 -21.68 -9.45 -18.65
C GLN A 21 -20.91 -9.09 -19.92
N ARG A 22 -21.63 -8.69 -20.97
CA ARG A 22 -21.01 -8.12 -22.16
C ARG A 22 -20.62 -6.67 -21.90
N ILE A 23 -19.32 -6.38 -21.91
CA ILE A 23 -18.74 -5.06 -21.66
C ILE A 23 -18.16 -4.53 -22.97
N ILE A 24 -18.71 -3.41 -23.45
CA ILE A 24 -18.23 -2.75 -24.66
C ILE A 24 -17.13 -1.77 -24.26
N ILE A 25 -15.87 -2.11 -24.56
CA ILE A 25 -14.73 -1.21 -24.38
C ILE A 25 -14.62 -0.28 -25.57
N HIS A 26 -14.78 -0.81 -26.79
CA HIS A 26 -14.75 -0.04 -28.02
C HIS A 26 -15.92 -0.45 -28.94
N PRO A 27 -16.84 0.47 -29.31
CA PRO A 27 -18.02 0.13 -30.11
C PRO A 27 -17.69 -0.55 -31.45
N ALA A 28 -16.66 -0.03 -32.16
CA ALA A 28 -16.14 -0.60 -33.40
C ALA A 28 -15.05 -1.67 -33.17
N GLY A 29 -15.02 -2.31 -32.00
CA GLY A 29 -14.09 -3.41 -31.72
C GLY A 29 -14.32 -4.60 -32.66
N ASP A 30 -13.23 -5.24 -33.07
CA ASP A 30 -13.16 -6.39 -33.98
C ASP A 30 -12.72 -7.69 -33.27
N LEU A 31 -12.48 -7.62 -31.95
CA LEU A 31 -12.08 -8.73 -31.11
C LEU A 31 -12.93 -8.79 -29.83
N ILE A 32 -13.32 -10.00 -29.42
CA ILE A 32 -13.94 -10.27 -28.13
C ILE A 32 -12.95 -11.04 -27.25
N LEU A 33 -12.61 -10.49 -26.10
CA LEU A 33 -11.86 -11.19 -25.07
C LEU A 33 -12.83 -11.81 -24.06
N ARG A 34 -12.67 -13.09 -23.75
CA ARG A 34 -13.48 -13.80 -22.74
C ARG A 34 -12.59 -14.18 -21.54
N PRO A 35 -12.40 -13.28 -20.57
CA PRO A 35 -11.72 -13.63 -19.33
C PRO A 35 -12.46 -14.71 -18.56
N TYR A 36 -11.73 -15.76 -18.16
CA TYR A 36 -12.25 -16.88 -17.39
C TYR A 36 -11.32 -17.24 -16.22
N LYS A 37 -11.88 -17.88 -15.20
CA LYS A 37 -11.12 -18.54 -14.13
C LYS A 37 -11.34 -20.03 -14.20
N LYS A 38 -10.26 -20.78 -14.05
CA LYS A 38 -10.32 -22.23 -13.90
C LYS A 38 -11.06 -22.60 -12.61
N ASN A 39 -11.99 -23.53 -12.75
CA ASN A 39 -12.63 -24.22 -11.64
C ASN A 39 -13.08 -25.59 -12.15
N ASN A 40 -13.39 -26.50 -11.24
CA ASN A 40 -13.83 -27.86 -11.58
C ASN A 40 -15.37 -27.98 -11.64
N GLU A 41 -16.09 -26.88 -11.43
CA GLU A 41 -17.55 -26.87 -11.30
C GLU A 41 -18.25 -26.48 -12.60
N PHE A 42 -17.58 -25.70 -13.44
CA PHE A 42 -18.11 -25.17 -14.68
C PHE A 42 -17.20 -25.55 -15.83
N SER A 43 -17.77 -25.65 -17.02
CA SER A 43 -16.98 -25.77 -18.24
C SER A 43 -17.67 -25.01 -19.37
N PHE A 44 -16.87 -24.59 -20.34
CA PHE A 44 -17.35 -23.87 -21.51
C PHE A 44 -16.58 -24.30 -22.76
N GLU A 45 -17.17 -24.03 -23.92
CA GLU A 45 -16.55 -24.32 -25.20
C GLU A 45 -15.53 -23.21 -25.54
N GLY A 46 -14.27 -23.62 -25.69
CA GLY A 46 -13.16 -22.72 -25.99
C GLY A 46 -13.30 -22.06 -27.36
N ALA A 47 -12.86 -20.82 -27.46
CA ALA A 47 -12.79 -20.06 -28.69
C ALA A 47 -11.68 -20.65 -29.58
N GLY A 48 -12.06 -21.27 -30.70
CA GLY A 48 -11.11 -21.72 -31.71
C GLY A 48 -11.52 -22.94 -32.51
N VAL A 49 -10.73 -23.23 -33.55
CA VAL A 49 -10.92 -24.39 -34.42
C VAL A 49 -10.56 -25.66 -33.64
N GLY A 50 -11.58 -26.48 -33.37
CA GLY A 50 -11.46 -27.74 -32.62
C GLY A 50 -12.22 -27.81 -31.30
N LYS A 51 -12.98 -26.78 -30.90
CA LYS A 51 -13.98 -26.78 -29.81
C LYS A 51 -13.56 -27.57 -28.55
N ASN A 52 -12.42 -27.23 -27.97
CA ASN A 52 -11.98 -27.86 -26.72
C ASN A 52 -12.87 -27.40 -25.55
N ILE A 53 -13.26 -28.31 -24.68
CA ILE A 53 -13.96 -27.97 -23.43
C ILE A 53 -12.93 -27.46 -22.42
N ILE A 54 -13.10 -26.23 -21.96
CA ILE A 54 -12.26 -25.60 -20.93
C ILE A 54 -12.99 -25.70 -19.59
N GLN A 55 -12.32 -26.23 -18.57
CA GLN A 55 -12.81 -26.25 -17.20
C GLN A 55 -12.64 -24.85 -16.57
N GLY A 56 -13.75 -24.18 -16.31
CA GLY A 56 -13.77 -22.82 -15.82
C GLY A 56 -15.09 -22.10 -16.05
N LYS A 57 -15.14 -20.84 -15.60
CA LYS A 57 -16.29 -19.96 -15.79
C LYS A 57 -15.84 -18.67 -16.47
N ILE A 58 -16.48 -18.32 -17.58
CA ILE A 58 -16.36 -17.00 -18.22
C ILE A 58 -17.07 -15.98 -17.33
N PHE A 59 -16.43 -14.84 -17.10
CA PHE A 59 -17.01 -13.78 -16.27
C PHE A 59 -17.58 -12.63 -17.07
N ALA A 60 -16.99 -12.35 -18.22
CA ALA A 60 -17.37 -11.23 -19.07
C ALA A 60 -16.94 -11.48 -20.51
N GLU A 61 -17.55 -10.73 -21.43
CA GLU A 61 -17.08 -10.58 -22.80
C GLU A 61 -16.69 -9.13 -23.04
N LEU A 62 -15.41 -8.89 -23.33
CA LEU A 62 -14.86 -7.55 -23.52
C LEU A 62 -14.67 -7.28 -25.02
N LYS A 63 -15.48 -6.39 -25.59
CA LYS A 63 -15.35 -6.01 -27.01
C LYS A 63 -14.31 -4.90 -27.19
N VAL A 64 -13.21 -5.21 -27.87
CA VAL A 64 -12.00 -4.38 -28.00
C VAL A 64 -11.51 -4.32 -29.45
N LYS A 65 -10.56 -3.43 -29.73
CA LYS A 65 -9.92 -3.28 -31.03
C LYS A 65 -8.56 -3.99 -31.03
N LYS A 66 -8.41 -4.99 -31.90
CA LYS A 66 -7.22 -5.86 -32.02
C LYS A 66 -5.94 -5.07 -32.23
N SER A 67 -5.97 -4.06 -33.11
CA SER A 67 -4.81 -3.21 -33.41
C SER A 67 -4.29 -2.46 -32.18
N VAL A 68 -5.18 -1.97 -31.31
CA VAL A 68 -4.80 -1.26 -30.08
C VAL A 68 -4.06 -2.20 -29.12
N LEU A 69 -4.50 -3.46 -28.99
CA LEU A 69 -3.81 -4.44 -28.14
C LEU A 69 -2.42 -4.78 -28.67
N ILE A 70 -2.28 -4.95 -29.98
CA ILE A 70 -1.00 -5.25 -30.64
C ILE A 70 0.00 -4.10 -30.46
N GLU A 71 -0.49 -2.87 -30.49
CA GLU A 71 0.34 -1.67 -30.31
C GLU A 71 0.86 -1.54 -28.88
N HIS A 72 0.02 -1.84 -27.88
CA HIS A 72 0.29 -1.51 -26.48
C HIS A 72 0.68 -2.68 -25.58
N SER A 73 0.71 -3.92 -26.08
CA SER A 73 1.11 -5.10 -25.30
C SER A 73 1.94 -6.08 -26.12
N THR A 74 3.12 -6.42 -25.60
CA THR A 74 3.98 -7.46 -26.20
C THR A 74 3.30 -8.82 -26.20
N THR A 75 2.58 -9.17 -25.11
CA THR A 75 1.82 -10.41 -25.00
C THR A 75 0.77 -10.51 -26.09
N PHE A 76 -0.07 -9.47 -26.24
CA PHE A 76 -1.11 -9.47 -27.26
C PHE A 76 -0.53 -9.39 -28.67
N LYS A 77 0.54 -8.63 -28.89
CA LYS A 77 1.26 -8.63 -30.17
C LYS A 77 1.68 -10.04 -30.57
N MET A 78 2.38 -10.76 -29.70
CA MET A 78 2.80 -12.14 -29.96
C MET A 78 1.62 -13.08 -30.23
N MET A 79 0.58 -12.99 -29.40
CA MET A 79 -0.62 -13.84 -29.49
C MET A 79 -1.45 -13.57 -30.75
N LEU A 80 -1.58 -12.31 -31.17
CA LEU A 80 -2.54 -11.87 -32.18
C LEU A 80 -1.93 -11.68 -33.58
N THR A 81 -0.60 -11.65 -33.70
CA THR A 81 0.10 -11.58 -34.99
C THR A 81 1.03 -12.77 -35.26
N GLY A 82 1.22 -13.66 -34.28
CA GLY A 82 2.11 -14.81 -34.40
C GLY A 82 1.46 -16.03 -35.07
N GLY A 83 2.16 -17.18 -35.01
CA GLY A 83 1.64 -18.47 -35.48
C GLY A 83 0.65 -19.16 -34.54
N PHE A 84 0.13 -18.44 -33.55
CA PHE A 84 -0.84 -18.95 -32.58
C PHE A 84 -2.24 -19.01 -33.20
N LYS A 85 -3.10 -19.89 -32.67
CA LYS A 85 -4.46 -20.09 -33.22
C LYS A 85 -5.31 -18.82 -33.06
N GLU A 86 -5.06 -18.08 -31.98
CA GLU A 86 -5.70 -16.83 -31.58
C GLU A 86 -5.51 -15.73 -32.62
N ALA A 87 -4.44 -15.76 -33.42
CA ALA A 87 -4.15 -14.75 -34.43
C ALA A 87 -5.24 -14.65 -35.50
N ASN A 88 -5.95 -15.74 -35.79
CA ASN A 88 -7.02 -15.78 -36.81
C ASN A 88 -8.44 -15.82 -36.20
N GLN A 89 -8.58 -15.54 -34.90
CA GLN A 89 -9.86 -15.61 -34.20
C GLN A 89 -10.44 -14.22 -33.92
N SER A 90 -11.77 -14.13 -33.93
CA SER A 90 -12.52 -12.94 -33.48
C SER A 90 -12.93 -13.00 -32.00
N VAL A 91 -12.69 -14.15 -31.35
CA VAL A 91 -12.94 -14.38 -29.93
C VAL A 91 -11.70 -15.06 -29.34
N VAL A 92 -11.21 -14.59 -28.21
CA VAL A 92 -10.03 -15.14 -27.53
C VAL A 92 -10.36 -15.34 -26.05
N ASP A 93 -10.12 -16.55 -25.54
CA ASP A 93 -10.29 -16.86 -24.13
C ASP A 93 -9.03 -16.52 -23.34
N LEU A 94 -9.18 -15.79 -22.24
CA LEU A 94 -8.07 -15.36 -21.41
C LEU A 94 -8.22 -15.91 -20.01
N GLU A 95 -7.26 -16.71 -19.55
CA GLU A 95 -7.20 -17.09 -18.14
C GLU A 95 -6.81 -15.86 -17.32
N SER A 96 -7.77 -15.24 -16.64
CA SER A 96 -7.57 -14.01 -15.88
C SER A 96 -8.50 -13.96 -14.67
N GLU A 97 -7.92 -13.79 -13.49
CA GLU A 97 -8.68 -13.60 -12.25
C GLU A 97 -8.91 -12.11 -11.91
N TYR A 98 -8.36 -11.19 -12.69
CA TYR A 98 -8.28 -9.76 -12.43
C TYR A 98 -9.07 -8.95 -13.47
N LEU A 99 -10.36 -9.28 -13.60
CA LEU A 99 -11.27 -8.66 -14.57
C LEU A 99 -11.29 -7.13 -14.47
N VAL A 100 -11.34 -6.59 -13.25
CA VAL A 100 -11.38 -5.14 -13.01
C VAL A 100 -10.10 -4.47 -13.50
N GLY A 101 -8.94 -5.05 -13.18
CA GLY A 101 -7.65 -4.56 -13.63
C GLY A 101 -7.52 -4.58 -15.16
N LEU A 102 -7.93 -5.68 -15.78
CA LEU A 102 -7.96 -5.83 -17.24
C LEU A 102 -8.91 -4.80 -17.89
N GLU A 103 -10.11 -4.62 -17.36
CA GLU A 103 -11.06 -3.63 -17.88
C GLU A 103 -10.49 -2.21 -17.83
N ILE A 104 -9.85 -1.81 -16.71
CA ILE A 104 -9.22 -0.49 -16.57
C ILE A 104 -8.16 -0.27 -17.65
N TRP A 105 -7.27 -1.24 -17.84
CA TRP A 105 -6.26 -1.18 -18.90
C TRP A 105 -6.89 -1.05 -20.28
N LEU A 106 -7.87 -1.89 -20.59
CA LEU A 106 -8.52 -1.88 -21.90
C LEU A 106 -9.22 -0.54 -22.15
N ARG A 107 -9.96 0.01 -21.18
CA ARG A 107 -10.59 1.32 -21.30
C ARG A 107 -9.58 2.43 -21.51
N PHE A 108 -8.48 2.43 -20.76
CA PHE A 108 -7.44 3.42 -20.88
C PHE A 108 -6.80 3.39 -22.28
N LEU A 109 -6.37 2.22 -22.74
CA LEU A 109 -5.72 2.05 -24.04
C LEU A 109 -6.64 2.40 -25.22
N HIS A 110 -7.95 2.21 -25.07
CA HIS A 110 -8.93 2.55 -26.10
C HIS A 110 -9.47 3.98 -25.99
N GLY A 111 -9.01 4.77 -25.02
CA GLY A 111 -9.51 6.13 -24.79
C GLY A 111 -10.97 6.19 -24.36
N THR A 112 -11.51 5.11 -23.80
CA THR A 112 -12.91 5.00 -23.33
C THR A 112 -13.04 4.93 -21.82
N MET A 113 -11.96 5.27 -21.11
CA MET A 113 -11.98 5.42 -19.67
C MET A 113 -12.76 6.69 -19.32
N ASN A 114 -14.01 6.51 -18.91
CA ASN A 114 -14.80 7.60 -18.37
C ASN A 114 -14.07 8.17 -17.15
N GLU A 115 -14.13 9.48 -16.94
CA GLU A 115 -13.63 10.15 -15.72
C GLU A 115 -14.37 9.73 -14.43
N GLY A 116 -15.17 8.66 -14.48
CA GLY A 116 -15.90 8.08 -13.37
C GLY A 116 -14.96 7.49 -12.32
N ARG A 117 -14.34 8.38 -11.55
CA ARG A 117 -13.52 8.19 -10.33
C ARG A 117 -14.22 7.41 -9.20
N GLY A 118 -15.39 6.79 -9.45
CA GLY A 118 -16.41 6.57 -8.42
C GLY A 118 -16.63 5.16 -7.88
N LYS A 119 -15.90 4.12 -8.32
CA LYS A 119 -16.15 2.74 -7.84
C LYS A 119 -14.91 1.84 -7.66
N ILE A 120 -13.71 2.36 -7.90
CA ILE A 120 -12.48 1.57 -7.74
C ILE A 120 -12.19 1.46 -6.24
N ARG A 121 -11.99 0.24 -5.75
CA ARG A 121 -11.55 -0.05 -4.40
C ARG A 121 -10.03 -0.08 -4.37
N THR A 122 -9.43 0.15 -3.20
CA THR A 122 -7.98 0.04 -3.04
C THR A 122 -7.43 -1.34 -3.45
N ALA A 123 -8.22 -2.40 -3.25
CA ALA A 123 -7.86 -3.76 -3.70
C ALA A 123 -7.77 -3.89 -5.23
N ASP A 124 -8.59 -3.14 -5.98
CA ASP A 124 -8.62 -3.22 -7.44
C ASP A 124 -7.33 -2.63 -8.06
N LEU A 125 -6.56 -1.82 -7.32
CA LEU A 125 -5.24 -1.33 -7.75
C LEU A 125 -4.23 -2.47 -7.92
N PHE A 126 -4.33 -3.52 -7.10
CA PHE A 126 -3.46 -4.69 -7.21
C PHE A 126 -3.78 -5.47 -8.49
N ASP A 127 -5.06 -5.57 -8.86
CA ASP A 127 -5.50 -6.19 -10.11
C ASP A 127 -4.96 -5.43 -11.34
N VAL A 128 -4.93 -4.09 -11.26
CA VAL A 128 -4.33 -3.24 -12.32
C VAL A 128 -2.84 -3.49 -12.46
N ILE A 129 -2.10 -3.54 -11.35
CA ILE A 129 -0.66 -3.82 -11.36
C ILE A 129 -0.38 -5.24 -11.88
N GLU A 130 -1.15 -6.22 -11.43
CA GLU A 130 -1.02 -7.62 -11.88
C GLU A 130 -1.28 -7.76 -13.37
N ALA A 131 -2.36 -7.15 -13.87
CA ALA A 131 -2.67 -7.13 -15.30
C ALA A 131 -1.54 -6.47 -16.11
N SER A 132 -0.89 -5.43 -15.56
CA SER A 132 0.27 -4.79 -16.17
C SER A 132 1.43 -5.75 -16.34
N HIS A 133 1.76 -6.51 -15.29
CA HIS A 133 2.84 -7.50 -15.32
C HIS A 133 2.53 -8.65 -16.28
N PHE A 134 1.30 -9.18 -16.24
CA PHE A 134 0.93 -10.34 -17.04
C PHE A 134 0.82 -10.03 -18.55
N TYR A 135 0.21 -8.90 -18.90
CA TYR A 135 0.03 -8.50 -20.30
C TYR A 135 1.14 -7.56 -20.80
N PHE A 136 2.16 -7.29 -19.99
CA PHE A 136 3.26 -6.38 -20.31
C PHE A 136 2.76 -5.00 -20.76
N PHE A 137 1.74 -4.48 -20.08
CA PHE A 137 1.34 -3.09 -20.23
C PHE A 137 2.36 -2.20 -19.51
N LYS A 138 2.61 -1.02 -20.08
CA LYS A 138 3.49 -0.01 -19.50
C LYS A 138 2.80 0.71 -18.35
N LEU A 139 3.09 0.31 -17.12
CA LEU A 139 2.41 0.80 -15.91
C LEU A 139 2.41 2.32 -15.80
N GLU A 140 3.49 2.97 -16.26
CA GLU A 140 3.67 4.42 -16.22
C GLU A 140 2.59 5.20 -16.98
N LEU A 141 1.90 4.57 -17.94
CA LEU A 141 0.79 5.19 -18.68
C LEU A 141 -0.40 5.53 -17.76
N LEU A 142 -0.58 4.79 -16.67
CA LEU A 142 -1.65 5.00 -15.70
C LEU A 142 -1.25 5.88 -14.52
N ASN A 143 -0.08 6.52 -14.53
CA ASN A 143 0.40 7.33 -13.40
C ASN A 143 -0.58 8.45 -13.01
N ASP A 144 -1.10 9.22 -13.96
CA ASP A 144 -2.00 10.34 -13.65
C ASP A 144 -3.40 9.88 -13.23
N TRP A 145 -3.85 8.75 -13.78
CA TRP A 145 -5.04 8.05 -13.30
C TRP A 145 -4.86 7.61 -11.85
N PHE A 146 -3.73 6.97 -11.52
CA PHE A 146 -3.44 6.51 -10.18
C PHE A 146 -3.35 7.68 -9.18
N LYS A 147 -2.70 8.80 -9.55
CA LYS A 147 -2.68 10.02 -8.71
C LYS A 147 -4.10 10.50 -8.41
N SER A 148 -4.97 10.51 -9.42
CA SER A 148 -6.38 10.90 -9.26
C SER A 148 -7.13 9.97 -8.31
N CYS A 149 -6.94 8.66 -8.45
CA CYS A 149 -7.49 7.66 -7.52
C CYS A 149 -6.94 7.82 -6.11
N PHE A 150 -5.64 8.03 -5.96
CA PHE A 150 -4.98 8.24 -4.67
C PHE A 150 -5.56 9.44 -3.92
N THR A 151 -5.72 10.58 -4.60
CA THR A 151 -6.34 11.78 -4.00
C THR A 151 -7.76 11.49 -3.55
N TYR A 152 -8.53 10.73 -4.33
CA TYR A 152 -9.86 10.28 -3.93
C TYR A 152 -9.82 9.40 -2.67
N PHE A 153 -8.94 8.39 -2.61
CA PHE A 153 -8.81 7.54 -1.43
C PHE A 153 -8.42 8.36 -0.19
N MET A 154 -7.37 9.18 -0.28
CA MET A 154 -6.91 10.00 0.85
C MET A 154 -7.99 10.94 1.40
N LYS A 155 -8.88 11.46 0.54
CA LYS A 155 -9.98 12.36 0.94
C LYS A 155 -11.17 11.62 1.55
N ASN A 156 -11.46 10.41 1.08
CA ASN A 156 -12.69 9.69 1.45
C ASN A 156 -12.47 8.57 2.47
N THR A 157 -11.23 8.14 2.72
CA THR A 157 -10.95 7.15 3.75
C THR A 157 -11.09 7.77 5.13
N LYS A 158 -11.93 7.14 5.96
CA LYS A 158 -12.17 7.57 7.33
C LYS A 158 -11.04 7.14 8.25
N PRO A 159 -10.87 7.79 9.43
CA PRO A 159 -9.83 7.40 10.38
C PRO A 159 -9.89 5.93 10.82
N GLU A 160 -11.09 5.35 10.95
CA GLU A 160 -11.29 3.94 11.28
C GLU A 160 -10.77 2.96 10.22
N ASP A 161 -10.61 3.42 8.98
CA ASP A 161 -10.20 2.64 7.81
C ASP A 161 -8.71 2.84 7.48
N ILE A 162 -7.90 3.24 8.46
CA ILE A 162 -6.44 3.45 8.30
C ILE A 162 -5.70 2.24 7.70
N TYR A 163 -6.23 1.03 7.90
CA TYR A 163 -5.71 -0.20 7.28
C TYR A 163 -5.87 -0.21 5.75
N GLU A 164 -6.96 0.35 5.23
CA GLU A 164 -7.16 0.49 3.78
C GLU A 164 -6.17 1.48 3.18
N LEU A 165 -5.80 2.54 3.91
CA LEU A 165 -4.72 3.44 3.50
C LEU A 165 -3.37 2.71 3.45
N GLY A 166 -3.13 1.78 4.39
CA GLY A 166 -1.94 0.92 4.37
C GLY A 166 -1.74 0.20 3.03
N MET A 167 -2.84 -0.20 2.38
CA MET A 167 -2.79 -0.88 1.09
C MET A 167 -2.31 0.01 -0.06
N LEU A 168 -2.32 1.34 0.08
CA LEU A 168 -1.81 2.28 -0.94
C LEU A 168 -0.29 2.38 -0.96
N VAL A 169 0.42 1.91 0.07
CA VAL A 169 1.89 1.98 0.14
C VAL A 169 2.53 1.23 -1.04
N TYR A 170 2.03 0.03 -1.35
CA TYR A 170 2.56 -0.77 -2.46
C TYR A 170 2.25 -0.15 -3.84
N PRO A 171 0.99 0.21 -4.17
CA PRO A 171 0.68 0.96 -5.39
C PRO A 171 1.49 2.25 -5.55
N CYS A 172 1.66 3.07 -4.50
CA CYS A 172 2.46 4.28 -4.59
C CYS A 172 3.90 3.99 -5.02
N ARG A 173 4.47 2.87 -4.56
CA ARG A 173 5.80 2.43 -4.97
C ARG A 173 5.82 1.95 -6.43
N GLN A 174 4.83 1.18 -6.86
CA GLN A 174 4.76 0.62 -8.22
C GLN A 174 4.53 1.71 -9.29
N PHE A 175 3.63 2.65 -9.03
CA PHE A 175 3.40 3.82 -9.88
C PHE A 175 4.44 4.94 -9.70
N ASP A 176 5.50 4.70 -8.94
CA ASP A 176 6.55 5.68 -8.62
C ASP A 176 6.02 7.04 -8.13
N TYR A 177 4.94 7.03 -7.34
CA TYR A 177 4.32 8.23 -6.81
C TYR A 177 4.89 8.63 -5.45
N ALA A 178 5.99 9.39 -5.47
CA ALA A 178 6.74 9.76 -4.27
C ALA A 178 5.94 10.56 -3.24
N GLU A 179 5.15 11.54 -3.68
CA GLU A 179 4.32 12.38 -2.81
C GLU A 179 3.26 11.54 -2.11
N GLY A 180 2.59 10.65 -2.86
CA GLY A 180 1.59 9.75 -2.31
C GLY A 180 2.20 8.77 -1.31
N PHE A 181 3.35 8.18 -1.63
CA PHE A 181 4.08 7.27 -0.76
C PHE A 181 4.46 7.92 0.58
N MET A 182 4.97 9.16 0.52
CA MET A 182 5.32 9.93 1.71
C MET A 182 4.08 10.28 2.53
N ALA A 183 3.01 10.77 1.88
CA ALA A 183 1.78 11.14 2.56
C ALA A 183 1.13 9.95 3.29
N VAL A 184 1.01 8.79 2.63
CA VAL A 184 0.38 7.62 3.25
C VAL A 184 1.20 7.06 4.39
N THR A 185 2.52 6.95 4.24
CA THR A 185 3.40 6.43 5.31
C THR A 185 3.45 7.37 6.51
N LYS A 186 3.39 8.70 6.30
CA LYS A 186 3.22 9.66 7.38
C LYS A 186 1.93 9.40 8.15
N LYS A 187 0.81 9.29 7.42
CA LYS A 187 -0.51 9.08 8.02
C LYS A 187 -0.55 7.79 8.85
N LEU A 188 0.01 6.69 8.34
CA LEU A 188 0.14 5.44 9.10
C LEU A 188 0.94 5.62 10.40
N VAL A 189 2.08 6.32 10.34
CA VAL A 189 2.95 6.54 11.51
C VAL A 189 2.24 7.34 12.61
N PHE A 190 1.49 8.37 12.23
CA PHE A 190 0.82 9.24 13.20
C PHE A 190 -0.51 8.67 13.70
N GLU A 191 -1.31 8.09 12.81
CA GLU A 191 -2.73 7.78 13.08
C GLU A 191 -2.97 6.29 13.41
N THR A 192 -2.07 5.37 13.07
CA THR A 192 -2.25 3.96 13.45
C THR A 192 -1.98 3.75 14.94
N ALA A 193 -3.00 3.27 15.64
CA ALA A 193 -2.86 2.70 16.97
C ALA A 193 -2.10 1.37 16.89
N GLY A 194 -1.02 1.25 17.65
CA GLY A 194 -0.29 0.00 17.75
C GLY A 194 0.69 -0.30 16.61
N HIS A 195 0.84 -1.60 16.32
CA HIS A 195 1.74 -2.07 15.28
C HIS A 195 1.15 -1.80 13.89
N ILE A 196 1.95 -1.17 13.02
CA ILE A 196 1.56 -0.89 11.64
C ILE A 196 1.81 -2.14 10.81
N SER A 197 0.75 -2.70 10.24
CA SER A 197 0.82 -3.83 9.32
C SER A 197 0.41 -3.39 7.92
N ILE A 198 1.27 -3.64 6.94
CA ILE A 198 1.01 -3.37 5.53
C ILE A 198 0.97 -4.72 4.82
N TRP A 199 -0.16 -5.04 4.19
CA TRP A 199 -0.37 -6.34 3.56
C TRP A 199 -1.15 -6.20 2.26
N ASN A 200 -1.01 -7.20 1.38
CA ASN A 200 -1.77 -7.30 0.14
C ASN A 200 -3.09 -8.06 0.39
N PRO A 201 -4.26 -7.47 0.06
CA PRO A 201 -5.58 -8.04 0.28
C PRO A 201 -5.82 -9.39 -0.41
N HIS A 202 -5.09 -9.68 -1.50
CA HIS A 202 -5.43 -10.74 -2.43
C HIS A 202 -4.69 -12.05 -2.13
N PRO A 203 -5.42 -13.14 -1.81
CA PRO A 203 -4.80 -14.41 -1.50
C PRO A 203 -4.15 -15.09 -2.73
N HIS A 204 -4.50 -14.66 -3.95
CA HIS A 204 -3.98 -15.21 -5.21
C HIS A 204 -2.81 -14.39 -5.78
N ILE A 205 -2.68 -13.12 -5.39
CA ILE A 205 -1.66 -12.19 -5.90
C ILE A 205 -0.59 -11.94 -4.84
N ARG A 206 -0.23 -12.97 -4.05
CA ARG A 206 0.64 -12.82 -2.87
C ARG A 206 2.06 -12.36 -3.17
N HIS A 207 2.50 -12.41 -4.42
CA HIS A 207 3.84 -11.97 -4.80
C HIS A 207 3.93 -10.44 -4.90
N LEU A 208 2.81 -9.74 -5.05
CA LEU A 208 2.77 -8.27 -4.98
C LEU A 208 2.77 -7.83 -3.51
N GLN A 209 3.94 -7.83 -2.87
CA GLN A 209 4.10 -7.43 -1.47
C GLN A 209 5.10 -6.29 -1.32
N ILE A 210 4.87 -5.48 -0.29
CA ILE A 210 5.86 -4.49 0.12
C ILE A 210 7.02 -5.20 0.83
N ALA A 211 8.25 -4.70 0.64
CA ALA A 211 9.39 -5.22 1.36
C ALA A 211 9.18 -5.10 2.89
N PRO A 212 9.45 -6.15 3.69
CA PRO A 212 9.29 -6.09 5.15
C PRO A 212 10.05 -4.94 5.81
N ARG A 213 11.17 -4.49 5.23
CA ARG A 213 11.94 -3.34 5.72
C ARG A 213 11.17 -2.02 5.66
N ILE A 214 10.22 -1.86 4.75
CA ILE A 214 9.34 -0.69 4.71
C ILE A 214 8.39 -0.72 5.90
N VAL A 215 7.84 -1.90 6.23
CA VAL A 215 7.03 -2.10 7.45
C VAL A 215 7.87 -1.82 8.70
N GLY A 216 9.13 -2.28 8.72
CA GLY A 216 10.09 -1.97 9.76
C GLY A 216 10.37 -0.46 9.90
N GLY A 217 10.53 0.26 8.78
CA GLY A 217 10.80 1.70 8.78
C GLY A 217 9.64 2.53 9.31
N VAL A 218 8.40 2.24 8.91
CA VAL A 218 7.22 2.95 9.45
C VAL A 218 7.06 2.69 10.95
N ASN A 219 7.22 1.44 11.42
CA ASN A 219 7.14 1.14 12.85
C ASN A 219 8.30 1.76 13.63
N GLY A 220 9.51 1.75 13.07
CA GLY A 220 10.69 2.40 13.66
C GLY A 220 10.51 3.92 13.80
N ALA A 221 9.95 4.57 12.78
CA ALA A 221 9.61 5.99 12.83
C ALA A 221 8.58 6.29 13.92
N ARG A 222 7.50 5.50 14.00
CA ARG A 222 6.48 5.62 15.05
C ARG A 222 7.10 5.52 16.44
N VAL A 223 7.96 4.53 16.68
CA VAL A 223 8.63 4.34 17.97
C VAL A 223 9.50 5.53 18.33
N ASN A 224 10.24 6.07 17.37
CA ASN A 224 11.08 7.24 17.59
C ASN A 224 10.28 8.49 17.94
N LEU A 225 9.16 8.73 17.27
CA LEU A 225 8.28 9.85 17.59
C LEU A 225 7.74 9.74 19.01
N THR A 226 7.32 8.54 19.44
CA THR A 226 6.89 8.30 20.83
C THR A 226 8.02 8.57 21.83
N HIS A 227 9.24 8.12 21.55
CA HIS A 227 10.40 8.40 22.41
C HIS A 227 10.73 9.89 22.47
N LYS A 228 10.73 10.60 21.32
CA LYS A 228 10.95 12.05 21.29
C LYS A 228 9.89 12.82 22.07
N LEU A 229 8.63 12.40 21.96
CA LEU A 229 7.55 12.99 22.74
C LEU A 229 7.80 12.77 24.24
N HIS A 230 8.14 11.54 24.63
CA HIS A 230 8.47 11.21 26.01
C HIS A 230 9.64 12.03 26.54
N ASP A 231 10.74 12.12 25.79
CA ASP A 231 11.93 12.88 26.16
C ASP A 231 11.64 14.38 26.30
N GLY A 232 10.79 14.93 25.41
CA GLY A 232 10.34 16.32 25.49
C GLY A 232 9.49 16.61 26.74
N LEU A 233 8.71 15.63 27.21
CA LEU A 233 7.91 15.74 28.44
C LEU A 233 8.73 15.42 29.70
N TYR A 234 9.89 14.80 29.57
CA TYR A 234 10.71 14.34 30.69
C TYR A 234 11.51 15.48 31.32
N ILE A 235 10.89 16.18 32.27
CA ILE A 235 11.52 17.33 32.97
C ILE A 235 12.08 17.00 34.36
N HIS A 236 12.13 15.71 34.73
CA HIS A 236 12.45 15.25 36.08
C HIS A 236 13.80 15.76 36.58
N LEU A 237 14.81 15.77 35.71
CA LEU A 237 16.14 16.28 36.06
C LEU A 237 16.10 17.72 36.56
N ARG A 238 15.23 18.58 35.99
CA ARG A 238 15.07 19.98 36.43
C ARG A 238 14.61 20.06 37.89
N PHE A 239 13.72 19.16 38.31
CA PHE A 239 13.22 19.08 39.68
C PHE A 239 14.20 18.40 40.64
N LEU A 240 14.93 17.37 40.19
CA LEU A 240 15.89 16.64 41.03
C LEU A 240 17.05 17.53 41.47
N VAL A 241 17.56 18.39 40.58
CA VAL A 241 18.66 19.32 40.87
C VAL A 241 18.20 20.65 41.45
N ALA A 242 16.89 20.88 41.56
CA ALA A 242 16.34 22.14 42.06
C ALA A 242 16.69 22.37 43.54
N GLY A 243 17.02 23.61 43.90
CA GLY A 243 17.25 24.01 45.29
C GLY A 243 15.99 24.41 46.07
N CYS A 244 14.83 24.50 45.41
CA CYS A 244 13.60 24.93 46.07
C CYS A 244 13.00 23.81 46.95
N LYS A 245 12.35 24.21 48.04
CA LYS A 245 11.66 23.27 48.94
C LYS A 245 10.44 22.60 48.27
N CYS A 246 9.76 23.29 47.35
CA CYS A 246 8.57 22.78 46.62
C CYS A 246 8.89 21.78 45.49
N ARG A 247 10.15 21.39 45.28
CA ARG A 247 10.52 20.60 44.08
C ARG A 247 9.84 19.24 44.00
N LYS A 248 9.56 18.60 45.14
CA LYS A 248 8.90 17.29 45.20
C LYS A 248 7.43 17.42 44.83
N GLU A 249 6.76 18.40 45.43
CA GLU A 249 5.36 18.74 45.18
C GLU A 249 5.17 19.23 43.75
N GLY A 250 6.12 20.00 43.22
CA GLY A 250 6.09 20.52 41.86
C GLY A 250 6.19 19.43 40.81
N LEU A 251 7.12 18.47 41.00
CA LEU A 251 7.22 17.30 40.13
C LEU A 251 5.98 16.41 40.23
N PHE A 252 5.47 16.18 41.44
CA PHE A 252 4.27 15.38 41.64
C PHE A 252 3.03 15.99 40.98
N ALA A 253 2.84 17.31 41.13
CA ALA A 253 1.76 18.04 40.46
C ALA A 253 1.89 18.00 38.93
N TYR A 254 3.12 18.01 38.40
CA TYR A 254 3.37 17.89 36.96
C TYR A 254 2.99 16.49 36.44
N GLU A 255 3.43 15.44 37.13
CA GLU A 255 3.06 14.06 36.80
C GLU A 255 1.56 13.81 36.91
N GLN A 256 0.89 14.40 37.91
CA GLN A 256 -0.57 14.35 38.02
C GLN A 256 -1.27 15.05 36.84
N ALA A 257 -0.78 16.23 36.43
CA ALA A 257 -1.31 16.95 35.28
C ALA A 257 -1.12 16.16 33.97
N LEU A 258 0.05 15.54 33.78
CA LEU A 258 0.29 14.65 32.65
C LEU A 258 -0.64 13.43 32.69
N HIS A 259 -0.78 12.79 33.85
CA HIS A 259 -1.66 11.63 33.99
C HIS A 259 -3.14 11.96 33.70
N ALA A 260 -3.59 13.15 34.11
CA ALA A 260 -4.95 13.63 33.88
C ALA A 260 -5.31 13.75 32.38
N THR A 261 -4.33 13.95 31.50
CA THR A 261 -4.52 13.95 30.04
C THR A 261 -4.90 12.58 29.49
N LYS A 262 -4.65 11.49 30.24
CA LYS A 262 -4.78 10.09 29.82
C LYS A 262 -3.78 9.63 28.75
N ALA A 263 -2.93 10.52 28.22
CA ALA A 263 -1.82 10.18 27.32
C ALA A 263 -0.62 9.57 28.08
N TRP A 264 -0.47 9.87 29.36
CA TRP A 264 0.68 9.49 30.18
C TRP A 264 0.39 8.26 31.08
N PRO A 265 1.35 7.33 31.27
CA PRO A 265 2.69 7.25 30.65
C PRO A 265 2.66 6.80 29.19
N LEU A 266 3.40 7.50 28.32
CA LEU A 266 3.34 7.30 26.87
C LEU A 266 3.64 5.86 26.45
N MET A 267 4.73 5.26 26.93
CA MET A 267 5.12 3.90 26.54
C MET A 267 4.04 2.86 26.88
N THR A 268 3.36 3.02 28.02
CA THR A 268 2.26 2.12 28.39
C THR A 268 1.04 2.36 27.52
N LYS A 269 0.75 3.62 27.16
CA LYS A 269 -0.43 3.98 26.37
C LYS A 269 -0.27 3.72 24.88
N THR A 270 0.94 3.75 24.32
CA THR A 270 1.18 3.51 22.89
C THR A 270 1.49 2.04 22.56
N TYR A 271 1.87 1.23 23.56
CA TYR A 271 2.22 -0.19 23.37
C TYR A 271 1.39 -1.17 24.21
N GLY A 272 0.65 -0.72 25.22
CA GLY A 272 -0.17 -1.56 26.11
C GLY A 272 -1.57 -1.87 25.58
N LYS A 273 -2.52 -2.22 26.47
CA LYS A 273 -3.92 -2.47 26.09
C LYS A 273 -4.66 -1.14 25.85
N GLY A 274 -5.36 -1.02 24.72
CA GLY A 274 -6.00 0.25 24.32
C GLY A 274 -5.01 1.25 23.74
N GLN A 275 -4.19 0.79 22.79
CA GLN A 275 -3.06 1.54 22.23
C GLN A 275 -3.52 2.87 21.62
N LEU A 276 -2.82 3.94 21.99
CA LEU A 276 -2.93 5.23 21.33
C LEU A 276 -2.05 5.27 20.09
N SER A 277 -2.53 5.97 19.07
CA SER A 277 -1.69 6.47 18.00
C SER A 277 -0.83 7.65 18.51
N VAL A 278 0.20 8.02 17.76
CA VAL A 278 1.04 9.19 18.12
C VAL A 278 0.17 10.46 18.08
N GLN A 279 -0.71 10.58 17.09
CA GLN A 279 -1.62 11.70 16.96
C GLN A 279 -2.58 11.78 18.15
N SER A 280 -3.23 10.68 18.53
CA SER A 280 -4.15 10.68 19.68
C SER A 280 -3.45 11.01 21.00
N ALA A 281 -2.19 10.61 21.17
CA ALA A 281 -1.41 11.01 22.34
C ALA A 281 -1.13 12.52 22.34
N ILE A 282 -0.82 13.11 21.19
CA ILE A 282 -0.63 14.55 21.02
C ILE A 282 -1.93 15.31 21.30
N ASP A 283 -3.05 14.87 20.72
CA ASP A 283 -4.36 15.51 20.90
C ASP A 283 -4.77 15.53 22.38
N LEU A 284 -4.57 14.42 23.10
CA LEU A 284 -4.86 14.34 24.53
C LEU A 284 -3.97 15.27 25.38
N LEU A 285 -2.73 15.52 24.94
CA LEU A 285 -1.83 16.43 25.65
C LEU A 285 -2.25 17.90 25.53
N GLU A 286 -3.15 18.27 24.61
CA GLU A 286 -3.72 19.61 24.54
C GLU A 286 -4.51 19.99 25.80
N ASP A 287 -5.10 18.99 26.47
CA ASP A 287 -5.84 19.14 27.73
C ASP A 287 -4.93 19.31 28.96
N PHE A 288 -3.60 19.37 28.78
CA PHE A 288 -2.65 19.52 29.87
C PHE A 288 -2.88 20.80 30.68
N LYS A 289 -3.15 20.63 31.98
CA LYS A 289 -3.41 21.72 32.94
C LYS A 289 -2.60 21.51 34.21
N TYR A 290 -1.51 22.26 34.32
CA TYR A 290 -0.64 22.26 35.49
C TYR A 290 -0.97 23.40 36.44
N HIS A 291 -1.01 23.09 37.74
CA HIS A 291 -1.17 24.08 38.80
C HIS A 291 0.07 24.02 39.71
N PRO A 292 0.83 25.13 39.84
CA PRO A 292 2.01 25.14 40.68
C PRO A 292 1.64 25.00 42.15
N PRO A 293 2.39 24.22 42.95
CA PRO A 293 2.14 24.14 44.40
C PRO A 293 2.48 25.44 45.14
N VAL A 294 3.38 26.26 44.57
CA VAL A 294 3.81 27.55 45.13
C VAL A 294 4.00 28.55 44.00
N GLU A 295 3.15 29.56 43.92
CA GLU A 295 3.12 30.55 42.82
C GLU A 295 4.40 31.40 42.70
N ASN A 296 5.11 31.64 43.80
CA ASN A 296 6.31 32.48 43.80
C ASN A 296 7.62 31.72 43.52
N CYS A 297 7.57 30.40 43.28
CA CYS A 297 8.79 29.65 43.00
C CYS A 297 9.12 29.68 41.50
N LYS A 298 10.30 30.21 41.15
CA LYS A 298 10.78 30.30 39.75
C LYS A 298 10.65 28.98 38.95
N LEU A 299 11.01 27.84 39.54
CA LEU A 299 10.88 26.54 38.86
C LEU A 299 9.45 26.02 38.90
N CYS A 300 8.83 25.95 40.10
CA CYS A 300 7.51 25.34 40.26
C CYS A 300 6.45 26.13 39.48
N SER A 301 6.61 27.44 39.27
CA SER A 301 5.70 28.30 38.49
C SER A 301 6.10 28.48 37.03
N SER A 302 7.04 27.67 36.52
CA SER A 302 7.39 27.70 35.11
C SER A 302 6.20 27.31 34.24
N ASN A 303 6.14 27.86 33.02
CA ASN A 303 5.08 27.52 32.08
C ASN A 303 5.32 26.13 31.46
N PHE A 304 4.91 25.08 32.15
CA PHE A 304 5.04 23.72 31.65
C PHE A 304 4.10 23.42 30.47
N LYS A 305 3.06 24.23 30.24
CA LYS A 305 2.24 24.11 29.04
C LYS A 305 3.06 24.40 27.77
N ASP A 306 3.96 25.37 27.83
CA ASP A 306 4.88 25.66 26.70
C ASP A 306 5.85 24.50 26.45
N VAL A 307 6.26 23.78 27.50
CA VAL A 307 7.11 22.59 27.37
C VAL A 307 6.36 21.48 26.64
N VAL A 308 5.11 21.20 27.05
CA VAL A 308 4.24 20.21 26.39
C VAL A 308 4.01 20.59 24.93
N HIS A 309 3.66 21.86 24.67
CA HIS A 309 3.44 22.38 23.31
C HIS A 309 4.69 22.28 22.43
N LEU A 310 5.86 22.63 22.95
CA LEU A 310 7.12 22.51 22.21
C LEU A 310 7.44 21.05 21.87
N ALA A 311 7.19 20.13 22.80
CA ALA A 311 7.39 18.70 22.57
C ALA A 311 6.46 18.17 21.47
N THR A 312 5.16 18.50 21.52
CA THR A 312 4.19 18.06 20.51
C THR A 312 4.50 18.66 19.13
N GLU A 313 4.82 19.96 19.05
CA GLU A 313 5.21 20.60 17.80
C GLU A 313 6.47 19.98 17.19
N THR A 314 7.47 19.68 18.02
CA THR A 314 8.73 19.08 17.58
C THR A 314 8.44 17.74 16.91
N VAL A 315 7.61 16.90 17.54
CA VAL A 315 7.23 15.58 17.03
C VAL A 315 6.43 15.68 15.73
N LEU A 316 5.44 16.57 15.65
CA LEU A 316 4.65 16.79 14.43
C LEU A 316 5.49 17.22 13.22
N LYS A 317 6.57 17.98 13.48
CA LYS A 317 7.48 18.52 12.46
C LYS A 317 8.66 17.59 12.15
N ASP A 318 8.84 16.49 12.88
CA ASP A 318 10.03 15.64 12.80
C ASP A 318 10.00 14.68 11.61
N PHE A 319 8.84 14.06 11.35
CA PHE A 319 8.69 13.03 10.31
C PHE A 319 7.66 13.43 9.25
N GLN A 320 8.06 13.38 7.98
CA GLN A 320 7.20 13.75 6.85
C GLN A 320 6.58 12.54 6.15
N GLY A 321 6.91 11.31 6.57
CA GLY A 321 6.67 10.08 5.81
C GLY A 321 7.99 9.47 5.37
N LEU A 322 7.97 8.25 4.83
CA LEU A 322 9.12 7.66 4.15
C LEU A 322 9.28 8.29 2.76
N CYS A 323 10.51 8.50 2.32
CA CYS A 323 10.86 9.03 1.02
C CYS A 323 11.23 7.89 0.06
N LEU A 324 10.45 7.77 -1.02
CA LEU A 324 10.63 6.74 -2.03
C LEU A 324 11.99 6.84 -2.73
N ASP A 325 12.50 8.07 -2.93
CA ASP A 325 13.80 8.29 -3.58
C ASP A 325 14.98 7.90 -2.69
N CYS A 326 14.86 8.06 -1.37
CA CYS A 326 15.86 7.58 -0.42
C CYS A 326 15.89 6.06 -0.34
N ILE A 327 14.71 5.41 -0.38
CA ILE A 327 14.61 3.93 -0.40
C ILE A 327 15.33 3.35 -1.61
N LYS A 328 15.18 3.97 -2.79
CA LYS A 328 15.79 3.54 -4.05
C LYS A 328 17.30 3.84 -4.16
N LYS A 329 17.89 4.59 -3.23
CA LYS A 329 19.29 5.04 -3.28
C LYS A 329 20.02 4.72 -1.96
N PRO A 330 20.23 3.43 -1.63
CA PRO A 330 20.85 2.99 -0.36
C PRO A 330 22.28 3.49 -0.14
N GLU A 331 23.01 3.76 -1.24
CA GLU A 331 24.41 4.21 -1.28
C GLU A 331 24.65 5.53 -0.52
N ARG A 332 23.60 6.31 -0.22
CA ARG A 332 23.70 7.65 0.37
C ARG A 332 23.87 7.66 1.90
N LYS A 333 24.42 6.59 2.50
CA LYS A 333 24.59 6.49 3.96
C LYS A 333 25.61 7.48 4.52
N ASP A 334 26.71 7.69 3.80
CA ASP A 334 27.91 8.38 4.29
C ASP A 334 27.94 9.87 3.96
N VAL A 335 26.79 10.44 3.61
CA VAL A 335 26.76 11.84 3.22
C VAL A 335 26.68 12.68 4.49
N THR A 336 27.76 13.42 4.77
CA THR A 336 27.86 14.48 5.78
C THR A 336 26.92 15.67 5.50
N GLN A 337 25.84 15.46 4.75
CA GLN A 337 25.01 16.49 4.20
C GLN A 337 24.06 17.06 5.25
N ILE A 338 24.16 18.39 5.38
CA ILE A 338 23.20 19.26 6.05
C ILE A 338 21.81 19.18 5.35
N HIS A 339 21.77 18.67 4.11
CA HIS A 339 20.57 18.56 3.26
C HIS A 339 20.15 17.11 3.01
N TRP A 340 19.22 16.62 3.85
CA TRP A 340 18.75 15.23 3.84
C TRP A 340 17.91 14.84 2.62
N ASP A 341 17.35 15.81 1.92
CA ASP A 341 16.43 15.68 0.78
C ASP A 341 17.09 15.99 -0.58
N LEU A 342 18.42 16.12 -0.63
CA LEU A 342 19.12 16.49 -1.86
C LEU A 342 18.88 15.45 -2.98
N GLY A 343 18.24 15.86 -4.07
CA GLY A 343 17.93 14.99 -5.21
C GLY A 343 16.77 14.02 -4.97
N CYS A 344 15.94 14.31 -3.98
CA CYS A 344 14.61 13.73 -3.78
C CYS A 344 13.54 14.64 -4.40
N ARG A 345 12.45 14.05 -4.88
CA ARG A 345 11.28 14.77 -5.42
C ARG A 345 10.50 15.48 -4.33
N THR A 346 10.52 14.93 -3.12
CA THR A 346 9.85 15.48 -1.94
C THR A 346 10.87 16.05 -0.96
N ARG A 347 10.54 17.21 -0.36
CA ARG A 347 11.33 17.79 0.73
C ARG A 347 11.10 17.05 2.03
N HIS A 348 12.16 16.80 2.77
CA HIS A 348 12.09 16.10 4.05
C HIS A 348 13.32 16.31 4.93
N LYS A 349 13.21 15.89 6.19
CA LYS A 349 14.25 16.04 7.21
C LYS A 349 15.00 14.74 7.48
N ARG A 350 15.92 14.82 8.45
CA ARG A 350 16.77 13.74 8.92
C ARG A 350 15.99 12.47 9.27
N SER A 351 14.90 12.58 10.03
CA SER A 351 14.14 11.39 10.46
C SER A 351 13.53 10.66 9.27
N THR A 352 12.89 11.38 8.35
CA THR A 352 12.40 10.77 7.09
C THR A 352 13.52 10.09 6.33
N TRP A 353 14.65 10.77 6.11
CA TRP A 353 15.80 10.17 5.42
C TRP A 353 16.28 8.88 6.10
N TRP A 354 16.50 8.92 7.41
CA TRP A 354 17.03 7.80 8.18
C TRP A 354 16.13 6.56 8.10
N TYR A 355 14.83 6.72 8.33
CA TYR A 355 13.89 5.60 8.26
C TYR A 355 13.69 5.09 6.83
N SER A 356 13.80 5.96 5.84
CA SER A 356 13.74 5.57 4.43
C SER A 356 14.97 4.77 4.01
N TRP A 357 16.15 5.19 4.48
CA TRP A 357 17.40 4.48 4.25
C TRP A 357 17.41 3.10 4.93
N LEU A 358 16.90 2.98 6.16
CA LEU A 358 16.71 1.68 6.82
C LEU A 358 15.72 0.78 6.06
N SER A 359 14.78 1.39 5.35
CA SER A 359 13.81 0.72 4.47
C SER A 359 14.31 0.51 3.04
N SER A 360 15.58 0.82 2.75
CA SER A 360 16.11 0.77 1.38
C SER A 360 16.11 -0.64 0.80
N ASP A 361 15.99 -0.68 -0.52
CA ASP A 361 16.11 -1.91 -1.28
C ASP A 361 17.55 -2.41 -1.20
N GLN A 362 17.76 -3.60 -0.65
CA GLN A 362 19.09 -4.20 -0.66
C GLN A 362 19.33 -4.91 -2.00
N PRO A 363 20.59 -5.08 -2.43
CA PRO A 363 20.92 -5.83 -3.64
C PRO A 363 20.30 -7.23 -3.67
N VAL A 364 20.18 -7.87 -2.50
CA VAL A 364 19.49 -9.16 -2.33
C VAL A 364 18.01 -9.04 -2.67
N ASP A 365 17.34 -7.97 -2.22
CA ASP A 365 15.92 -7.72 -2.50
C ASP A 365 15.70 -7.49 -4.01
N THR A 366 16.61 -6.78 -4.68
CA THR A 366 16.54 -6.58 -6.15
C THR A 366 16.83 -7.87 -6.92
N HIS A 367 17.74 -8.72 -6.44
CA HIS A 367 18.02 -10.00 -7.06
C HIS A 367 16.87 -11.00 -6.85
N GLU A 368 16.23 -10.97 -5.68
CA GLU A 368 15.03 -11.76 -5.39
C GLU A 368 13.84 -11.27 -6.20
N GLN A 369 13.63 -9.94 -6.34
CA GLN A 369 12.65 -9.37 -7.26
C GLN A 369 12.92 -9.81 -8.70
N ALA A 370 14.15 -9.67 -9.21
CA ALA A 370 14.50 -10.14 -10.55
C ALA A 370 14.36 -11.67 -10.69
N ARG A 371 14.62 -12.45 -9.64
CA ARG A 371 14.40 -13.91 -9.64
C ARG A 371 12.91 -14.25 -9.66
N ASP A 372 12.10 -13.51 -8.91
CA ASP A 372 10.66 -13.73 -8.83
C ASP A 372 9.98 -13.25 -10.11
N GLU A 373 10.37 -12.13 -10.69
CA GLU A 373 10.01 -11.70 -12.04
C GLU A 373 10.38 -12.77 -13.08
N ARG A 374 11.59 -13.34 -13.01
CA ARG A 374 11.97 -14.47 -13.87
C ARG A 374 11.13 -15.72 -13.64
N ARG A 375 10.74 -16.03 -12.40
CA ARG A 375 9.88 -17.18 -12.07
C ARG A 375 8.45 -16.99 -12.57
N VAL A 376 7.90 -15.79 -12.36
CA VAL A 376 6.60 -15.35 -12.90
C VAL A 376 6.65 -15.46 -14.42
N ASN A 377 7.64 -14.86 -15.07
CA ASN A 377 7.86 -14.98 -16.51
C ASN A 377 8.01 -16.45 -16.96
N SER A 378 8.74 -17.30 -16.23
CA SER A 378 8.89 -18.72 -16.58
C SER A 378 7.60 -19.53 -16.47
N ARG A 379 6.69 -19.16 -15.56
CA ARG A 379 5.37 -19.81 -15.42
C ARG A 379 4.44 -19.45 -16.58
N TYR A 380 4.65 -18.28 -17.19
CA TYR A 380 3.84 -17.79 -18.31
C TYR A 380 4.47 -18.03 -19.70
N VAL A 381 5.76 -18.42 -19.77
CA VAL A 381 6.47 -18.73 -21.03
C VAL A 381 6.26 -20.17 -21.53
N THR A 382 5.51 -21.03 -20.83
CA THR A 382 5.10 -22.33 -21.39
C THR A 382 3.58 -22.49 -21.46
N PRO A 383 2.95 -22.23 -22.61
CA PRO A 383 1.81 -23.04 -23.00
C PRO A 383 2.37 -24.44 -23.24
N LYS A 384 2.14 -25.37 -22.30
CA LYS A 384 2.33 -26.79 -22.59
C LYS A 384 1.34 -27.15 -23.70
N ALA A 385 1.82 -27.12 -24.94
CA ALA A 385 1.23 -27.87 -26.03
C ALA A 385 1.07 -29.30 -25.52
N ALA A 386 -0.18 -29.76 -25.45
CA ALA A 386 -0.48 -31.15 -25.25
C ALA A 386 0.31 -31.94 -26.29
N LEU A 387 1.22 -32.81 -25.82
CA LEU A 387 1.85 -33.84 -26.64
C LEU A 387 0.73 -34.77 -27.11
N VAL A 388 0.16 -34.46 -28.27
CA VAL A 388 -0.55 -35.43 -29.08
C VAL A 388 0.53 -36.35 -29.62
N LYS A 389 0.66 -37.54 -29.03
CA LYS A 389 1.27 -38.67 -29.72
C LYS A 389 0.35 -38.97 -30.90
N VAL A 390 0.82 -38.68 -32.11
CA VAL A 390 0.24 -39.24 -33.34
C VAL A 390 1.09 -40.44 -33.71
N ASP A 391 0.37 -41.52 -33.95
CA ASP A 391 0.80 -42.89 -34.15
C ASP A 391 1.64 -43.11 -35.41
N THR A 392 2.42 -44.18 -35.39
CA THR A 392 2.70 -44.96 -36.60
C THR A 392 2.59 -46.44 -36.28
N GLU A 393 1.37 -46.95 -36.30
CA GLU A 393 1.11 -48.25 -36.92
C GLU A 393 1.01 -48.01 -38.43
N LYS A 394 1.88 -48.65 -39.20
CA LYS A 394 1.55 -49.20 -40.53
C LYS A 394 2.60 -50.21 -40.96
N GLN A 395 2.14 -51.46 -41.04
CA GLN A 395 2.26 -52.35 -42.20
C GLN A 395 3.67 -52.68 -42.70
N SER A 396 4.14 -53.85 -42.29
CA SER A 396 4.59 -54.94 -43.17
C SER A 396 4.48 -56.27 -42.42
#